data_AF-A0A8X7WPC3-F1
#
_entry.id   AF-A0A8X7WPC3-F1
#
_cell.length_a   1.000
_cell.length_b   1.000
_cell.length_c   1.000
_cell.angle_alpha   90.00
_cell.angle_beta   90.00
_cell.angle_gamma   90.00
#
_symmetry.space_group_name_H-M   'P 1'
#
loop_
_entity.id
_entity.type
_entity.pdbx_description
1 polymer ?
#
loop_
_entity_poly.entity_id
_entity_poly.type
_entity_poly.pdbx_seq_one_letter_code
_entity_poly.pdbx_strand_id
1 'polypeptide(L)'
;MLVLLQHSPSSHQLPEAFSATRDRCNSRFFPKSGTTWLKALTVALLERSKHVDDDDPLNHHPLLSDNPHGIVPFFENNLYLKSSTPDLTKYSSSSPSPRLFATHMPLHTLKEGLKGSPCKIVFMCRNAKDALISLWYFRCKYQKLEVTRSVLESMFESLCRGVNFYGPIWDHVLSYWRGSLEDPSRVLF
;
A
#
# COMPACT_ATOMS: atom_id res chain seq x y z
N MET A 1 4.73 -5.60 -1.72
CA MET A 1 3.98 -5.93 -0.51
C MET A 1 3.03 -4.78 -0.23
N LEU A 2 1.74 -5.00 0.02
CA LEU A 2 0.78 -3.91 0.20
C LEU A 2 -0.10 -4.20 1.40
N VAL A 3 -0.34 -3.16 2.20
CA VAL A 3 -1.45 -3.11 3.16
C VAL A 3 -2.56 -2.22 2.63
N LEU A 4 -3.80 -2.73 2.68
CA LEU A 4 -4.99 -1.88 2.61
C LEU A 4 -5.52 -1.61 4.01
N LEU A 5 -5.65 -0.32 4.33
CA LEU A 5 -6.25 0.17 5.56
C LEU A 5 -7.69 0.58 5.27
N GLN A 6 -8.64 -0.13 5.88
CA GLN A 6 -10.05 0.23 5.84
C GLN A 6 -10.41 0.98 7.13
N HIS A 7 -10.69 2.27 7.05
CA HIS A 7 -11.01 3.10 8.23
C HIS A 7 -12.53 3.31 8.38
N SER A 8 -13.06 3.07 9.58
CA SER A 8 -14.48 3.29 9.94
C SER A 8 -14.67 4.69 10.57
N PRO A 9 -15.80 5.37 10.36
CA PRO A 9 -15.99 6.79 10.70
C PRO A 9 -15.92 7.16 12.19
N SER A 10 -15.86 6.20 13.12
CA SER A 10 -15.90 6.46 14.56
C SER A 10 -14.62 7.08 15.15
N SER A 11 -13.56 7.31 14.36
CA SER A 11 -12.38 8.07 14.82
C SER A 11 -12.00 9.19 13.84
N HIS A 12 -11.98 10.42 14.36
CA HIS A 12 -11.72 11.66 13.64
C HIS A 12 -10.24 11.90 13.31
N GLN A 13 -9.33 11.04 13.78
CA GLN A 13 -7.90 11.24 13.65
C GLN A 13 -7.27 10.09 12.85
N LEU A 14 -6.70 10.44 11.69
CA LEU A 14 -5.64 9.65 11.10
C LEU A 14 -4.38 9.92 11.94
N PRO A 15 -3.64 8.88 12.37
CA PRO A 15 -2.51 9.06 13.28
C PRO A 15 -1.37 9.90 12.69
N GLU A 16 -0.82 10.81 13.49
CA GLU A 16 0.30 11.71 13.13
C GLU A 16 1.68 11.03 13.09
N ALA A 17 1.78 9.71 13.23
CA ALA A 17 3.04 9.03 13.53
C ALA A 17 3.91 8.62 12.31
N PHE A 18 3.87 9.35 11.19
CA PHE A 18 4.59 8.97 9.96
C PHE A 18 5.77 9.89 9.62
N SER A 19 6.73 10.03 10.54
CA SER A 19 8.04 10.63 10.20
C SER A 19 8.94 9.56 9.56
N ALA A 20 8.94 9.47 8.22
CA ALA A 20 9.88 8.61 7.51
C ALA A 20 11.31 9.18 7.64
N THR A 21 12.20 8.47 8.35
CA THR A 21 13.63 8.80 8.46
C THR A 21 14.28 8.83 7.08
N ARG A 22 15.00 9.93 6.82
CA ARG A 22 15.33 10.46 5.49
C ARG A 22 16.68 9.98 4.95
N ASP A 23 17.29 8.95 5.52
CA ASP A 23 18.72 8.74 5.32
C ASP A 23 19.06 7.65 4.28
N ARG A 24 19.63 8.13 3.16
CA ARG A 24 20.64 7.47 2.30
C ARG A 24 20.25 6.21 1.51
N CYS A 25 19.21 6.27 0.68
CA CYS A 25 19.15 5.36 -0.48
C CYS A 25 18.35 5.95 -1.66
N ASN A 26 19.00 6.21 -2.80
CA ASN A 26 18.36 6.83 -3.99
C ASN A 26 17.44 5.89 -4.80
N SER A 27 17.08 4.71 -4.29
CA SER A 27 16.31 3.68 -5.03
C SER A 27 14.90 3.46 -4.49
N ARG A 28 13.96 4.33 -4.88
CA ARG A 28 12.60 4.54 -4.31
C ARG A 28 11.58 3.38 -4.28
N PHE A 29 11.95 2.09 -4.28
CA PHE A 29 10.94 1.04 -4.45
C PHE A 29 11.18 -0.26 -3.69
N PHE A 30 10.21 -0.65 -2.85
CA PHE A 30 9.80 -2.06 -2.71
C PHE A 30 8.27 -2.35 -2.84
N PRO A 31 7.65 -2.05 -4.01
CA PRO A 31 6.34 -2.61 -4.42
C PRO A 31 6.51 -3.89 -5.26
N LYS A 32 5.42 -4.36 -5.91
CA LYS A 32 5.34 -5.43 -6.94
C LYS A 32 4.84 -6.82 -6.49
N SER A 33 4.11 -6.86 -5.38
CA SER A 33 3.41 -8.07 -4.91
C SER A 33 1.91 -8.09 -5.27
N GLY A 34 1.47 -7.35 -6.28
CA GLY A 34 0.04 -7.33 -6.68
C GLY A 34 -0.77 -6.11 -6.21
N THR A 35 -0.11 -5.04 -5.79
CA THR A 35 -0.73 -3.80 -5.25
C THR A 35 -1.88 -3.25 -6.10
N THR A 36 -1.70 -3.15 -7.43
CA THR A 36 -2.73 -2.61 -8.33
C THR A 36 -3.99 -3.48 -8.32
N TRP A 37 -3.80 -4.80 -8.32
CA TRP A 37 -4.90 -5.76 -8.31
C TRP A 37 -5.62 -5.77 -6.98
N LEU A 38 -4.89 -5.76 -5.86
CA LEU A 38 -5.50 -5.67 -4.53
C LEU A 38 -6.32 -4.38 -4.36
N LYS A 39 -5.78 -3.23 -4.77
CA LYS A 39 -6.54 -1.96 -4.78
C LYS A 39 -7.83 -2.07 -5.60
N ALA A 40 -7.72 -2.58 -6.84
CA ALA A 40 -8.87 -2.72 -7.72
C ALA A 40 -9.94 -3.66 -7.13
N LEU A 41 -9.54 -4.84 -6.64
CA LEU A 41 -10.47 -5.79 -6.02
C LEU A 41 -11.18 -5.20 -4.82
N THR A 42 -10.47 -4.51 -3.92
CA THR A 42 -11.10 -3.93 -2.75
C THR A 42 -12.05 -2.79 -3.11
N VAL A 43 -11.69 -1.95 -4.09
CA VAL A 43 -12.62 -0.93 -4.61
C VAL A 43 -13.85 -1.60 -5.21
N ALA A 44 -13.68 -2.61 -6.07
CA ALA A 44 -14.80 -3.32 -6.69
C ALA A 44 -15.72 -3.97 -5.66
N LEU A 45 -15.17 -4.55 -4.58
CA LEU A 45 -15.95 -5.16 -3.50
C LEU A 45 -16.77 -4.13 -2.72
N LEU A 46 -16.22 -2.94 -2.46
CA LEU A 46 -16.94 -1.88 -1.73
C LEU A 46 -18.00 -1.18 -2.58
N GLU A 47 -17.73 -1.04 -3.87
CA GLU A 47 -18.65 -0.40 -4.81
C GLU A 47 -19.72 -1.37 -5.33
N ARG A 48 -19.56 -2.68 -5.13
CA ARG A 48 -20.48 -3.72 -5.61
C ARG A 48 -21.95 -3.47 -5.26
N SER A 49 -22.25 -3.05 -4.03
CA SER A 49 -23.63 -2.83 -3.59
C SER A 49 -24.25 -1.53 -4.11
N LYS A 50 -23.45 -0.64 -4.71
CA LYS A 50 -23.90 0.62 -5.30
C LYS A 50 -24.21 0.46 -6.79
N HIS A 51 -23.63 -0.57 -7.43
CA HIS A 51 -23.73 -0.84 -8.86
C HIS A 51 -24.62 -2.06 -9.15
N VAL A 52 -25.82 -2.12 -8.56
CA VAL A 52 -26.73 -3.28 -8.68
C VAL A 52 -27.52 -3.28 -10.00
N ASP A 53 -27.78 -2.09 -10.56
CA ASP A 53 -28.49 -1.92 -11.83
C ASP A 53 -27.53 -1.37 -12.90
N ASP A 54 -27.16 -2.22 -13.88
CA ASP A 54 -26.23 -1.89 -14.98
C ASP A 54 -26.79 -0.85 -15.98
N ASP A 55 -28.09 -0.55 -15.91
CA ASP A 55 -28.80 0.30 -16.87
C ASP A 55 -28.86 1.80 -16.49
N ASP A 56 -28.37 2.20 -15.31
CA ASP A 56 -28.30 3.63 -14.93
C ASP A 56 -27.02 4.30 -15.47
N PRO A 57 -27.14 5.31 -16.36
CA PRO A 57 -25.99 6.05 -16.91
C PRO A 57 -25.13 6.78 -15.86
N LEU A 58 -25.64 6.98 -14.64
CA LEU A 58 -24.91 7.57 -13.51
C LEU A 58 -24.15 6.52 -12.68
N ASN A 59 -24.32 5.23 -12.99
CA ASN A 59 -23.72 4.10 -12.28
C ASN A 59 -22.33 3.74 -12.82
N HIS A 60 -21.44 4.73 -12.90
CA HIS A 60 -20.12 4.55 -13.48
C HIS A 60 -19.10 4.09 -12.44
N HIS A 61 -18.70 2.82 -12.52
CA HIS A 61 -17.72 2.25 -11.61
C HIS A 61 -16.38 3.02 -11.65
N PRO A 62 -15.79 3.43 -10.52
CA PRO A 62 -14.61 4.32 -10.50
C PRO A 62 -13.37 3.72 -11.17
N LEU A 63 -13.25 2.38 -11.19
CA LEU A 63 -12.16 1.67 -11.89
C LEU A 63 -12.21 1.79 -13.42
N LEU A 64 -13.32 2.23 -14.01
CA LEU A 64 -13.44 2.46 -15.44
C LEU A 64 -12.88 3.82 -15.85
N SER A 65 -12.92 4.82 -14.96
CA SER A 65 -12.45 6.18 -15.21
C SER A 65 -11.04 6.45 -14.67
N ASP A 66 -10.67 5.80 -13.56
CA ASP A 66 -9.43 6.10 -12.85
C ASP A 66 -8.57 4.85 -12.60
N ASN A 67 -7.25 5.08 -12.57
CA ASN A 67 -6.32 4.04 -12.16
C ASN A 67 -6.51 3.71 -10.66
N PRO A 68 -6.45 2.43 -10.23
CA PRO A 68 -6.59 2.06 -8.82
C PRO A 68 -5.63 2.78 -7.87
N HIS A 69 -4.45 3.20 -8.35
CA HIS A 69 -3.51 3.99 -7.56
C HIS A 69 -3.95 5.44 -7.32
N GLY A 70 -4.82 6.00 -8.16
CA GLY A 70 -5.45 7.31 -7.95
C GLY A 70 -6.64 7.23 -6.99
N ILE A 71 -7.40 6.13 -7.03
CA ILE A 71 -8.57 5.90 -6.16
C ILE A 71 -8.14 5.57 -4.73
N VAL A 72 -7.15 4.69 -4.57
CA VAL A 72 -6.61 4.29 -3.26
C VAL A 72 -5.20 4.88 -3.10
N PRO A 73 -5.03 6.03 -2.41
CA PRO A 73 -3.74 6.70 -2.29
C PRO A 73 -2.78 5.94 -1.37
N PHE A 74 -1.47 6.09 -1.60
CA PHE A 74 -0.45 5.62 -0.67
C PHE A 74 -0.19 6.63 0.45
N PHE A 75 -0.12 6.18 1.70
CA PHE A 75 0.19 7.06 2.83
C PHE A 75 1.55 7.76 2.66
N GLU A 76 2.60 6.99 2.48
CA GLU A 76 3.98 7.47 2.41
C GLU A 76 4.26 8.38 1.20
N ASN A 77 3.59 8.13 0.07
CA ASN A 77 3.92 8.79 -1.19
C ASN A 77 2.92 9.90 -1.55
N ASN A 78 1.62 9.70 -1.31
CA ASN A 78 0.60 10.67 -1.72
C ASN A 78 0.29 11.66 -0.61
N LEU A 79 0.44 11.27 0.67
CA LEU A 79 0.14 12.14 1.80
C LEU A 79 1.43 12.75 2.35
N TYR A 80 2.34 11.91 2.84
CA TYR A 80 3.48 12.40 3.64
C TYR A 80 4.75 12.77 2.84
N LEU A 81 4.75 12.61 1.51
CA LEU A 81 5.95 12.88 0.70
C LEU A 81 6.34 14.37 0.67
N LYS A 82 5.35 15.26 0.69
CA LYS A 82 5.56 16.71 0.52
C LYS A 82 5.45 17.49 1.81
N SER A 83 4.74 16.96 2.81
CA SER A 83 4.47 17.62 4.08
C SER A 83 4.39 16.60 5.21
N SER A 84 4.93 16.93 6.37
CA SER A 84 4.70 16.17 7.61
C SER A 84 3.27 16.32 8.13
N THR A 85 2.54 17.35 7.68
CA THR A 85 1.13 17.60 7.98
C THR A 85 0.36 17.68 6.65
N PRO A 86 0.06 16.54 6.01
CA PRO A 86 -0.72 16.53 4.78
C PRO A 86 -2.13 17.05 5.01
N ASP A 87 -2.67 17.75 4.01
CA ASP A 87 -4.08 18.10 4.00
C ASP A 87 -4.91 16.82 3.75
N LEU A 88 -5.59 16.38 4.79
CA LEU A 88 -6.44 15.18 4.78
C LEU A 88 -7.90 15.52 4.50
N THR A 89 -8.27 16.79 4.26
CA THR A 89 -9.66 17.23 4.06
C THR A 89 -10.31 16.54 2.86
N LYS A 90 -9.57 16.27 1.78
CA LYS A 90 -10.02 15.48 0.63
C LYS A 90 -10.47 14.06 1.02
N TYR A 91 -9.98 13.55 2.14
CA TYR A 91 -10.28 12.21 2.67
C TYR A 91 -11.03 12.26 4.00
N SER A 92 -11.43 13.44 4.47
CA SER A 92 -12.08 13.64 5.77
C SER A 92 -13.50 14.15 5.57
N SER A 93 -14.47 13.44 6.16
CA SER A 93 -15.89 13.77 6.27
C SER A 93 -16.79 13.81 5.01
N SER A 94 -16.32 14.16 3.81
CA SER A 94 -17.18 14.25 2.61
C SER A 94 -17.17 13.00 1.70
N SER A 95 -16.26 12.05 1.95
CA SER A 95 -16.18 10.80 1.19
C SER A 95 -17.00 9.69 1.86
N PRO A 96 -17.86 8.97 1.10
CA PRO A 96 -18.64 7.88 1.66
C PRO A 96 -17.73 6.80 2.24
N SER A 97 -18.03 6.37 3.46
CA SER A 97 -17.31 5.30 4.12
C SER A 97 -17.53 3.95 3.42
N PRO A 98 -16.54 3.04 3.46
CA PRO A 98 -15.28 3.11 4.20
C PRO A 98 -14.12 3.71 3.39
N ARG A 99 -13.13 4.30 4.08
CA ARG A 99 -11.94 4.91 3.45
C ARG A 99 -10.86 3.86 3.21
N LEU A 100 -10.31 3.85 2.00
CA LEU A 100 -9.22 2.96 1.59
C LEU A 100 -7.91 3.73 1.47
N PHE A 101 -6.87 3.21 2.10
CA PHE A 101 -5.50 3.67 1.91
C PHE A 101 -4.57 2.51 1.69
N ALA A 102 -3.45 2.78 1.02
CA ALA A 102 -2.41 1.82 0.78
C ALA A 102 -1.11 2.21 1.50
N THR A 103 -0.32 1.23 1.91
CA THR A 103 1.04 1.48 2.39
C THR A 103 1.97 0.30 2.15
N HIS A 104 3.26 0.61 1.99
CA HIS A 104 4.37 -0.35 2.01
C HIS A 104 5.08 -0.39 3.37
N MET A 105 4.65 0.40 4.36
CA MET A 105 5.32 0.50 5.66
C MET A 105 5.28 -0.84 6.42
N PRO A 106 6.27 -1.16 7.27
CA PRO A 106 6.21 -2.32 8.16
C PRO A 106 5.12 -2.20 9.23
N LEU A 107 4.53 -3.32 9.65
CA LEU A 107 3.40 -3.32 10.59
C LEU A 107 3.73 -2.57 11.88
N HIS A 108 4.94 -2.75 12.43
CA HIS A 108 5.35 -2.10 13.68
C HIS A 108 5.28 -0.57 13.61
N THR A 109 5.55 0.04 12.44
CA THR A 109 5.44 1.50 12.27
C THR A 109 3.98 1.96 12.20
N LEU A 110 3.06 1.08 11.81
CA LEU A 110 1.62 1.35 11.75
C LEU A 110 0.92 1.11 13.10
N LYS A 111 1.42 0.16 13.92
CA LYS A 111 0.73 -0.31 15.14
C LYS A 111 0.37 0.81 16.11
N GLU A 112 1.30 1.72 16.41
CA GLU A 112 1.03 2.83 17.34
C GLU A 112 0.01 3.82 16.77
N GLY A 113 0.12 4.15 15.49
CA GLY A 113 -0.85 5.04 14.85
C GLY A 113 -2.25 4.44 14.77
N LEU A 114 -2.35 3.15 14.50
CA LEU A 114 -3.64 2.47 14.37
C LEU A 114 -4.21 1.97 15.70
N LYS A 115 -3.54 2.27 16.82
CA LYS A 115 -3.97 1.83 18.16
C LYS A 115 -5.33 2.45 18.50
N GLY A 116 -6.27 1.60 18.91
CA GLY A 116 -7.65 2.01 19.21
C GLY A 116 -8.49 2.32 17.96
N SER A 117 -7.92 2.28 16.75
CA SER A 117 -8.67 2.47 15.51
C SER A 117 -9.48 1.22 15.15
N PRO A 118 -10.70 1.35 14.61
CA PRO A 118 -11.45 0.25 14.01
C PRO A 118 -10.86 -0.23 12.67
N CYS A 119 -9.63 0.18 12.34
CA CYS A 119 -9.02 -0.09 11.05
C CYS A 119 -8.73 -1.57 10.83
N LYS A 120 -9.08 -2.08 9.65
CA LYS A 120 -8.70 -3.41 9.18
C LYS A 120 -7.54 -3.33 8.20
N ILE A 121 -6.64 -4.30 8.29
CA ILE A 121 -5.40 -4.42 7.54
C ILE A 121 -5.53 -5.65 6.64
N VAL A 122 -5.46 -5.47 5.33
CA VAL A 122 -5.30 -6.58 4.37
C VAL A 122 -3.90 -6.52 3.80
N PHE A 123 -3.12 -7.55 4.08
CA PHE A 123 -1.76 -7.70 3.62
C PHE A 123 -1.69 -8.70 2.46
N MET A 124 -0.81 -8.43 1.49
CA MET A 124 -0.56 -9.36 0.37
C MET A 124 0.94 -9.57 0.15
N CYS A 125 1.35 -10.82 0.27
CA CYS A 125 2.68 -11.29 -0.06
C CYS A 125 2.75 -11.92 -1.46
N ARG A 126 3.96 -11.99 -2.00
CA ARG A 126 4.28 -12.71 -3.24
C ARG A 126 5.63 -13.39 -3.02
N ASN A 127 5.88 -14.49 -3.74
CA ASN A 127 7.21 -15.11 -3.77
C ASN A 127 8.29 -14.04 -4.02
N ALA A 128 9.34 -14.02 -3.19
CA ALA A 128 10.37 -13.00 -3.22
C ALA A 128 11.09 -12.92 -4.57
N LYS A 129 11.29 -14.06 -5.24
CA LYS A 129 11.92 -14.13 -6.57
C LYS A 129 11.04 -13.45 -7.62
N ASP A 130 9.75 -13.76 -7.63
CA ASP A 130 8.81 -13.14 -8.57
C ASP A 130 8.64 -11.64 -8.33
N ALA A 131 8.61 -11.23 -7.06
CA ALA A 131 8.57 -9.83 -6.68
C ALA A 131 9.82 -9.08 -7.15
N LEU A 132 11.01 -9.68 -7.00
CA LEU A 132 12.27 -9.13 -7.47
C LEU A 132 12.29 -8.95 -9.00
N ILE A 133 11.90 -9.97 -9.76
CA ILE A 133 11.83 -9.87 -11.22
C ILE A 133 10.85 -8.77 -11.64
N SER A 134 9.66 -8.73 -11.04
CA SER A 134 8.69 -7.67 -11.34
C SER A 134 9.21 -6.27 -10.99
N LEU A 135 9.96 -6.14 -9.89
CA LEU A 135 10.59 -4.90 -9.47
C LEU A 135 11.71 -4.47 -10.41
N TRP A 136 12.51 -5.41 -10.91
CA TRP A 136 13.58 -5.17 -11.87
C TRP A 136 13.05 -4.54 -13.15
N TYR A 137 12.09 -5.19 -13.82
CA TYR A 137 11.46 -4.65 -15.03
C TYR A 137 10.78 -3.30 -14.78
N PHE A 138 10.07 -3.17 -13.66
CA PHE A 138 9.39 -1.93 -13.31
C PHE A 138 10.38 -0.77 -13.10
N ARG A 139 11.46 -1.01 -12.36
CA ARG A 139 12.51 -0.02 -12.09
C ARG A 139 13.18 0.42 -13.37
N CYS A 140 13.58 -0.53 -14.23
CA CYS A 140 14.20 -0.20 -15.52
C CYS A 140 13.28 0.68 -16.36
N LYS A 141 12.00 0.30 -16.51
CA LYS A 141 11.02 1.11 -17.24
C LYS A 141 10.83 2.50 -16.63
N TYR A 142 10.69 2.59 -15.31
CA TYR A 142 10.45 3.87 -14.61
C TYR A 142 11.67 4.82 -14.68
N GLN A 143 12.88 4.27 -14.53
CA GLN A 143 14.13 5.04 -14.56
C GLN A 143 14.67 5.22 -15.99
N LYS A 144 13.96 4.74 -17.01
CA LYS A 144 14.40 4.72 -18.41
C LYS A 144 15.78 4.05 -18.58
N LEU A 145 16.02 3.00 -17.79
CA LEU A 145 17.23 2.17 -17.89
C LEU A 145 16.94 0.97 -18.78
N GLU A 146 18.00 0.48 -19.44
CA GLU A 146 17.95 -0.80 -20.12
C GLU A 146 17.76 -1.95 -19.11
N VAL A 147 17.05 -2.99 -19.53
CA VAL A 147 16.83 -4.19 -18.71
C VAL A 147 18.06 -5.09 -18.84
N THR A 148 19.04 -4.89 -17.97
CA THR A 148 20.30 -5.64 -17.98
C THR A 148 20.45 -6.53 -16.75
N ARG A 149 21.20 -7.62 -16.91
CA ARG A 149 21.50 -8.57 -15.84
C ARG A 149 22.23 -7.93 -14.65
N SER A 150 23.12 -6.96 -14.91
CA SER A 150 23.85 -6.26 -13.86
C SER A 150 22.94 -5.47 -12.91
N VAL A 151 21.86 -4.88 -13.42
CA VAL A 151 20.83 -4.23 -12.59
C VAL A 151 20.12 -5.26 -11.72
N LEU A 152 19.76 -6.42 -12.28
CA LEU A 152 19.14 -7.50 -11.51
C LEU A 152 20.04 -8.02 -10.40
N GLU A 153 21.32 -8.28 -10.71
CA GLU A 153 22.31 -8.78 -9.73
C GLU A 153 22.50 -7.78 -8.59
N SER A 154 22.63 -6.48 -8.90
CA SER A 154 22.71 -5.43 -7.88
C SER A 154 21.46 -5.38 -7.00
N MET A 155 20.27 -5.54 -7.59
CA MET A 155 19.00 -5.58 -6.84
C MET A 155 18.85 -6.84 -5.99
N PHE A 156 19.30 -7.99 -6.50
CA PHE A 156 19.33 -9.26 -5.78
C PHE A 156 20.25 -9.18 -4.55
N GLU A 157 21.47 -8.66 -4.72
CA GLU A 157 22.41 -8.46 -3.61
C GLU A 157 21.83 -7.52 -2.54
N SER A 158 21.21 -6.42 -2.97
CA SER A 158 20.54 -5.48 -2.07
C SER A 158 19.38 -6.13 -1.31
N LEU A 159 18.62 -7.01 -1.99
CA LEU A 159 17.53 -7.79 -1.39
C LEU A 159 18.06 -8.76 -0.32
N CYS A 160 19.09 -9.54 -0.65
CA CYS A 160 19.71 -10.52 0.24
C CYS A 160 20.33 -9.87 1.48
N ARG A 161 20.96 -8.70 1.33
CA ARG A 161 21.51 -7.93 2.44
C ARG A 161 20.47 -7.19 3.28
N GLY A 162 19.19 -7.22 2.88
CA GLY A 162 18.13 -6.44 3.52
C GLY A 162 18.22 -4.93 3.30
N VAL A 163 19.12 -4.46 2.43
CA VAL A 163 19.33 -3.04 2.11
C VAL A 163 18.37 -2.64 0.99
N ASN A 164 17.08 -2.63 1.31
CA ASN A 164 16.03 -2.19 0.39
C ASN A 164 14.97 -1.38 1.15
N PHE A 165 14.19 -0.58 0.40
CA PHE A 165 13.13 0.23 0.99
C PHE A 165 12.09 -0.65 1.69
N TYR A 166 11.69 -0.25 2.91
CA TYR A 166 10.75 -1.02 3.73
C TYR A 166 11.21 -2.43 4.12
N GLY A 167 12.47 -2.78 3.81
CA GLY A 167 13.07 -4.05 4.18
C GLY A 167 13.66 -4.05 5.59
N PRO A 168 14.22 -5.20 6.02
CA PRO A 168 14.40 -6.43 5.24
C PRO A 168 13.08 -7.12 4.85
N ILE A 169 13.01 -7.73 3.66
CA ILE A 169 11.77 -8.35 3.14
C ILE A 169 11.22 -9.41 4.10
N TRP A 170 12.10 -10.17 4.74
CA TRP A 170 11.74 -11.25 5.65
C TRP A 170 11.07 -10.70 6.90
N ASP A 171 11.66 -9.69 7.53
CA ASP A 171 11.08 -9.02 8.69
C ASP A 171 9.78 -8.31 8.33
N HIS A 172 9.72 -7.74 7.12
CA HIS A 172 8.50 -7.12 6.61
C HIS A 172 7.36 -8.13 6.53
N VAL A 173 7.54 -9.27 5.84
CA VAL A 173 6.54 -10.35 5.76
C VAL A 173 6.21 -10.92 7.14
N LEU A 174 7.22 -11.26 7.93
CA LEU A 174 7.04 -11.88 9.24
C LEU A 174 6.27 -10.98 10.20
N SER A 175 6.45 -9.66 10.11
CA SER A 175 5.72 -8.71 10.95
C SER A 175 4.21 -8.80 10.74
N TYR A 176 3.75 -8.91 9.49
CA TYR A 176 2.34 -9.04 9.17
C TYR A 176 1.80 -10.44 9.43
N TRP A 177 2.60 -11.47 9.17
CA TRP A 177 2.23 -12.85 9.48
C TRP A 177 2.01 -13.05 10.99
N ARG A 178 2.92 -12.54 11.83
CA ARG A 178 2.72 -12.57 13.29
C ARG A 178 1.52 -11.73 13.71
N GLY A 179 1.34 -10.56 13.09
CA GLY A 179 0.18 -9.71 13.33
C GLY A 179 -1.17 -10.36 13.04
N SER A 180 -1.27 -11.18 11.98
CA SER A 180 -2.51 -11.92 11.68
C SER A 180 -2.79 -13.06 12.66
N LEU A 181 -1.75 -13.63 13.29
CA LEU A 181 -1.91 -14.60 14.36
C LEU A 181 -2.30 -13.94 15.69
N GLU A 182 -1.75 -12.75 15.98
CA GLU A 182 -2.03 -11.97 17.18
C GLU A 182 -3.46 -11.37 17.19
N ASP A 183 -3.90 -10.81 16.07
CA ASP A 183 -5.22 -10.18 15.92
C ASP A 183 -5.85 -10.52 14.55
N PRO A 184 -6.36 -11.76 14.39
CA PRO A 184 -6.97 -12.21 13.13
C PRO A 184 -8.23 -11.44 12.75
N SER A 185 -8.85 -10.72 13.70
CA SER A 185 -10.02 -9.88 13.44
C SER A 185 -9.69 -8.58 12.71
N ARG A 186 -8.44 -8.12 12.85
CA ARG A 186 -7.93 -6.89 12.25
C ARG A 186 -6.96 -7.12 11.10
N VAL A 187 -6.11 -8.14 11.15
CA VAL A 187 -5.04 -8.36 10.18
C VAL A 187 -5.30 -9.62 9.37
N LEU A 188 -5.59 -9.45 8.08
CA LEU A 188 -5.66 -10.51 7.11
C LEU A 188 -4.31 -10.60 6.38
N PHE A 189 -3.67 -11.78 6.43
CA PHE A 189 -2.41 -12.08 5.73
C PHE A 189 -2.65 -13.00 4.54
#